data_AF-T1AFQ5-F1
#
_entry.id   AF-T1AFQ5-F1
#
_cell.length_a   1.000
_cell.length_b   1.000
_cell.length_c   1.000
_cell.angle_alpha   90.00
_cell.angle_beta   90.00
_cell.angle_gamma   90.00
#
_symmetry.space_group_name_H-M   'P 1'
#
loop_
_entity.id
_entity.type
_entity.pdbx_description
1 polymer ?
#
loop_
_entity_poly.entity_id
_entity_poly.type
_entity_poly.pdbx_seq_one_letter_code
_entity_poly.pdbx_strand_id
1 'polypeptide(L)'
;HYVPINVLRLVVGSLLLVLGLQWLRKAILRASGYKAKHDEDAIYRREVERLSGVPRSGSGRDATGFVISFKGVFLEGMEVVMIVLTLGLSSDHLEIATIAAVAAVMVVGAVGLVVSRQLSEVPENAMKMGVGLMLVTFGTFWGGAGAGVRWPGADAALPVLLAVYAAVAWLLMGGLARSRPRVRTVEPG
;
A
#
# COMPACT_ATOMS: atom_id res chain seq x y z
N HIS A 1 -27.29 -13.93 14.91
CA HIS A 1 -27.14 -14.26 13.49
C HIS A 1 -25.65 -14.14 13.12
N TYR A 2 -24.95 -15.25 12.97
CA TYR A 2 -23.52 -15.24 12.62
C TYR A 2 -23.39 -14.99 11.10
N VAL A 3 -22.56 -14.02 10.71
CA VAL A 3 -22.23 -13.80 9.29
C VAL A 3 -21.45 -15.02 8.80
N PRO A 4 -21.86 -15.67 7.68
CA PRO A 4 -21.13 -16.83 7.18
C PRO A 4 -19.71 -16.42 6.77
N ILE A 5 -18.70 -17.05 7.37
CA ILE A 5 -17.28 -16.74 7.12
C ILE A 5 -16.91 -16.81 5.63
N ASN A 6 -17.58 -17.69 4.87
CA ASN A 6 -17.36 -17.83 3.43
C ASN A 6 -17.82 -16.60 2.65
N VAL A 7 -18.95 -16.00 3.03
CA VAL A 7 -19.45 -14.76 2.39
C VAL A 7 -18.47 -13.62 2.68
N LEU A 8 -18.01 -13.50 3.93
CA LEU A 8 -17.03 -12.48 4.31
C LEU A 8 -15.72 -12.64 3.52
N ARG A 9 -15.18 -13.86 3.44
CA ARG A 9 -13.98 -14.18 2.67
C ARG A 9 -14.14 -13.87 1.19
N LEU A 10 -15.31 -14.17 0.62
CA LEU A 10 -15.59 -13.88 -0.79
C LEU A 10 -15.65 -12.38 -1.06
N VAL A 11 -16.36 -11.62 -0.23
CA VAL A 11 -16.51 -10.16 -0.37
C VAL A 11 -15.17 -9.46 -0.19
N VAL A 12 -14.48 -9.73 0.93
CA VAL A 12 -13.18 -9.13 1.23
C VAL A 12 -12.15 -9.55 0.20
N GLY A 13 -12.11 -10.85 -0.15
CA GLY A 13 -11.21 -11.37 -1.17
C GLY A 13 -11.41 -10.70 -2.53
N SER A 14 -12.66 -10.51 -2.95
CA SER A 14 -12.98 -9.81 -4.20
C SER A 14 -12.55 -8.33 -4.17
N LEU A 15 -12.80 -7.64 -3.05
CA LEU A 15 -12.38 -6.24 -2.89
C LEU A 15 -10.85 -6.10 -2.97
N LEU A 16 -10.12 -6.94 -2.23
CA LEU A 16 -8.65 -6.99 -2.27
C LEU A 16 -8.15 -7.26 -3.68
N LEU A 17 -8.79 -8.18 -4.41
CA LEU A 17 -8.40 -8.52 -5.77
C LEU A 17 -8.60 -7.35 -6.75
N VAL A 18 -9.74 -6.66 -6.67
CA VAL A 18 -10.03 -5.49 -7.52
C VAL A 18 -9.04 -4.36 -7.24
N LEU A 19 -8.84 -4.01 -5.96
CA LEU A 19 -7.90 -2.97 -5.56
C LEU A 19 -6.46 -3.33 -5.94
N GLY A 20 -6.05 -4.55 -5.64
CA GLY A 20 -4.74 -5.08 -5.95
C GLY A 20 -4.45 -5.07 -7.45
N LEU A 21 -5.40 -5.51 -8.28
CA LEU A 21 -5.24 -5.53 -9.73
C LEU A 21 -5.14 -4.11 -10.31
N GLN A 22 -5.92 -3.15 -9.80
CA GLN A 22 -5.84 -1.76 -10.23
C GLN A 22 -4.46 -1.15 -9.93
N TRP A 23 -3.90 -1.44 -8.76
CA TRP A 23 -2.57 -0.98 -8.34
C TRP A 23 -1.48 -1.68 -9.14
N LEU A 24 -1.54 -3.00 -9.25
CA LEU A 24 -0.57 -3.84 -9.96
C LEU A 24 -0.52 -3.47 -11.46
N ARG A 25 -1.67 -3.29 -12.11
CA ARG A 25 -1.75 -2.82 -13.51
C ARG A 25 -1.04 -1.48 -13.68
N LYS A 26 -1.33 -0.50 -12.82
CA LYS A 26 -0.69 0.82 -12.87
C LYS A 26 0.82 0.72 -12.67
N ALA A 27 1.27 -0.13 -11.75
CA ALA A 27 2.68 -0.32 -11.44
C ALA A 27 3.46 -1.01 -12.58
N ILE A 28 2.90 -2.06 -13.19
CA ILE A 28 3.51 -2.77 -14.34
C ILE A 28 3.62 -1.84 -15.56
N LEU A 29 2.57 -1.07 -15.87
CA LEU A 29 2.59 -0.12 -17.00
C LEU A 29 3.61 1.01 -16.80
N ARG A 30 3.82 1.43 -15.55
CA ARG A 30 4.81 2.46 -15.21
C ARG A 30 6.24 1.90 -15.20
N ALA A 31 6.45 0.67 -14.73
CA ALA A 31 7.74 -0.01 -14.76
C ALA A 31 8.23 -0.34 -16.18
N SER A 32 7.30 -0.72 -17.07
CA SER A 32 7.59 -1.00 -18.49
C SER A 32 7.76 0.25 -19.38
N GLY A 33 7.58 1.46 -18.81
CA GLY A 33 7.71 2.72 -19.53
C GLY A 33 6.54 3.07 -20.46
N TYR A 34 5.46 2.27 -20.49
CA TYR A 34 4.25 2.61 -21.26
C TYR A 34 3.43 3.74 -20.61
N LYS A 35 3.66 3.98 -19.32
CA LYS A 35 3.20 5.17 -18.62
C LYS A 35 4.43 6.02 -18.26
N ALA A 36 4.35 7.33 -18.46
CA ALA A 36 5.39 8.23 -18.00
C ALA A 36 5.70 7.94 -16.52
N LYS A 37 7.00 7.79 -16.21
CA LYS A 37 7.46 7.79 -14.81
C LYS A 37 6.96 9.12 -14.24
N HIS A 38 6.08 9.07 -13.25
CA HIS A 38 5.80 10.27 -12.46
C HIS A 38 7.10 10.51 -11.70
N ASP A 39 7.90 11.46 -12.20
CA ASP A 39 9.01 11.99 -11.45
C ASP A 39 8.40 12.90 -10.39
N GLU A 40 7.96 12.26 -9.30
CA GLU A 40 7.34 12.91 -8.14
C GLU A 40 8.29 13.99 -7.59
N ASP A 41 9.62 13.81 -7.68
CA ASP A 41 10.58 14.83 -7.24
C ASP A 41 10.56 16.05 -8.16
N ALA A 42 10.37 15.87 -9.47
CA ALA A 42 10.16 16.98 -10.40
C ALA A 42 8.78 17.65 -10.21
N ILE A 43 7.73 16.89 -9.92
CA ILE A 43 6.38 17.42 -9.65
C ILE A 43 6.36 18.17 -8.32
N TYR A 44 6.97 17.60 -7.28
CA TYR A 44 7.14 18.21 -5.98
C TYR A 44 7.98 19.47 -6.10
N ARG A 45 9.12 19.46 -6.80
CA ARG A 45 9.91 20.69 -7.05
C ARG A 45 9.11 21.76 -7.78
N ARG A 46 8.35 21.41 -8.83
CA ARG A 46 7.50 22.36 -9.56
C ARG A 46 6.39 22.93 -8.68
N GLU A 47 5.77 22.10 -7.84
CA GLU A 47 4.72 22.56 -6.93
C GLU A 47 5.32 23.40 -5.79
N VAL A 48 6.51 23.05 -5.29
CA VAL A 48 7.27 23.86 -4.32
C VAL A 48 7.67 25.20 -4.93
N GLU A 49 8.15 25.23 -6.17
CA GLU A 49 8.47 26.46 -6.91
C GLU A 49 7.22 27.32 -7.13
N ARG A 50 6.12 26.72 -7.58
CA ARG A 50 4.82 27.38 -7.72
C ARG A 50 4.30 27.96 -6.40
N LEU A 51 4.44 27.23 -5.30
CA LEU A 51 4.06 27.67 -3.96
C LEU A 51 5.06 28.66 -3.35
N SER A 52 6.33 28.67 -3.81
CA SER A 52 7.34 29.65 -3.39
C SER A 52 7.13 31.04 -3.98
N GLY A 53 6.38 31.15 -5.09
CA GLY A 53 5.90 32.42 -5.65
C GLY A 53 4.68 33.00 -4.93
N VAL A 54 4.07 32.27 -3.99
CA VAL A 54 2.99 32.75 -3.12
C VAL A 54 3.61 33.35 -1.86
N PRO A 55 3.25 34.59 -1.43
CA PRO A 55 3.79 35.20 -0.22
C PRO A 55 3.58 34.27 0.98
N ARG A 56 4.68 33.73 1.52
CA ARG A 56 4.65 32.84 2.69
C ARG A 56 4.25 33.67 3.91
N SER A 57 3.03 33.48 4.39
CA SER A 57 2.68 33.88 5.75
C SER A 57 3.38 32.91 6.71
N GLY A 58 4.56 33.30 7.20
CA GLY A 58 5.24 32.63 8.30
C GLY A 58 6.34 31.63 7.92
N SER A 59 7.44 31.74 8.67
CA SER A 59 8.64 30.91 8.61
C SER A 59 8.42 29.49 9.17
N GLY A 60 8.96 28.49 8.47
CA GLY A 60 9.41 27.23 9.10
C GLY A 60 8.42 26.06 9.11
N ARG A 61 8.78 25.01 8.35
CA ARG A 61 8.17 23.67 8.23
C ARG A 61 6.97 23.56 7.28
N ASP A 62 6.95 22.45 6.56
CA ASP A 62 5.87 22.01 5.67
C ASP A 62 4.60 21.72 6.49
N ALA A 63 3.89 22.77 6.87
CA ALA A 63 2.66 22.68 7.65
C ALA A 63 1.58 21.86 6.92
N THR A 64 1.55 21.94 5.59
CA THR A 64 0.60 21.18 4.76
C THR A 64 0.91 19.69 4.80
N GLY A 65 2.18 19.31 4.55
CA GLY A 65 2.62 17.92 4.67
C GLY A 65 2.42 17.37 6.08
N PHE A 66 2.66 18.18 7.11
CA PHE A 66 2.36 17.81 8.50
C PHE A 66 0.87 17.53 8.70
N VAL A 67 -0.03 18.42 8.25
CA VAL A 67 -1.49 18.25 8.41
C VAL A 67 -2.00 17.02 7.66
N ILE A 68 -1.52 16.77 6.44
CA ILE A 68 -1.93 15.60 5.65
C ILE A 68 -1.47 14.30 6.32
N SER A 69 -0.19 14.23 6.71
CA SER A 69 0.37 13.06 7.39
C SER A 69 -0.30 12.82 8.75
N PHE A 70 -0.54 13.89 9.51
CA PHE A 70 -1.23 13.82 10.80
C PHE A 70 -2.65 13.30 10.66
N LYS A 71 -3.43 13.79 9.68
CA LYS A 71 -4.80 13.31 9.44
C LYS A 71 -4.84 11.82 9.10
N GLY A 72 -3.94 11.35 8.25
CA GLY A 72 -3.84 9.93 7.91
C GLY A 72 -3.47 9.08 9.13
N VAL A 73 -2.34 9.40 9.79
CA VAL A 73 -1.83 8.63 10.94
C VAL A 73 -2.79 8.68 12.13
N PHE A 74 -3.44 9.82 12.39
CA PHE A 74 -4.40 9.95 13.48
C PHE A 74 -5.62 9.07 13.27
N LEU A 75 -6.13 8.98 12.05
CA LEU A 75 -7.31 8.18 11.73
C LEU A 75 -7.00 6.67 11.86
N GLU A 76 -5.85 6.24 11.34
CA GLU A 76 -5.34 4.87 11.51
C GLU A 76 -5.05 4.54 12.99
N GLY A 77 -4.45 5.48 13.73
CA GLY A 77 -4.14 5.31 15.15
C GLY A 77 -5.39 5.24 16.03
N MET A 78 -6.42 6.02 15.71
CA MET A 78 -7.72 5.97 16.39
C MET A 78 -8.39 4.60 16.21
N GLU A 79 -8.30 4.01 15.02
CA GLU A 79 -8.84 2.67 14.76
C GLU A 79 -8.18 1.62 15.66
N VAL A 80 -6.85 1.67 15.79
CA VAL A 80 -6.11 0.78 16.69
C VAL A 80 -6.56 0.94 18.14
N VAL A 81 -6.70 2.18 18.62
CA VAL A 81 -7.19 2.46 19.98
C VAL A 81 -8.59 1.88 20.18
N MET A 82 -9.49 2.04 19.22
CA MET A 82 -10.84 1.50 19.28
C MET A 82 -10.84 -0.04 19.34
N ILE A 83 -10.01 -0.72 18.54
CA ILE A 83 -9.86 -2.18 18.57
C ILE A 83 -9.35 -2.64 19.95
N VAL A 84 -8.29 -2.02 20.46
CA VAL A 84 -7.68 -2.41 21.75
C VAL A 84 -8.65 -2.18 22.91
N LEU A 85 -9.36 -1.05 22.93
CA LEU A 85 -10.38 -0.77 23.96
C LEU A 85 -11.53 -1.77 23.88
N THR A 86 -12.03 -2.07 22.68
CA THR A 86 -13.13 -3.02 22.48
C THR A 86 -12.74 -4.42 22.97
N LEU A 87 -11.53 -4.90 22.62
CA LEU A 87 -11.01 -6.18 23.07
C LEU A 87 -10.75 -6.20 24.58
N GLY A 88 -10.16 -5.13 25.12
CA GLY A 88 -9.86 -4.99 26.54
C GLY A 88 -11.10 -4.98 27.43
N LEU A 89 -12.14 -4.24 27.02
CA LEU A 89 -13.45 -4.22 27.68
C LEU A 89 -14.18 -5.56 27.58
N SER A 90 -14.01 -6.29 26.47
CA SER A 90 -14.61 -7.62 26.29
C SER A 90 -13.94 -8.72 27.12
N SER A 91 -12.77 -8.46 27.70
CA SER A 91 -11.93 -9.45 28.40
C SER A 91 -11.82 -9.20 29.91
N ASP A 92 -12.52 -8.22 30.49
CA ASP A 92 -12.39 -7.76 31.89
C ASP A 92 -10.94 -7.44 32.35
N HIS A 93 -10.02 -7.23 31.39
CA HIS A 93 -8.59 -7.01 31.63
C HIS A 93 -8.13 -5.65 31.08
N LEU A 94 -8.85 -4.60 31.48
CA LEU A 94 -8.60 -3.22 31.00
C LEU A 94 -7.19 -2.72 31.36
N GLU A 95 -6.66 -3.11 32.51
CA GLU A 95 -5.31 -2.74 32.96
C GLU A 95 -4.23 -3.27 32.01
N ILE A 96 -4.31 -4.55 31.64
CA ILE A 96 -3.36 -5.21 30.74
C ILE A 96 -3.49 -4.64 29.33
N ALA A 97 -4.72 -4.39 28.86
CA ALA A 97 -4.97 -3.79 27.55
C ALA A 97 -4.39 -2.37 27.45
N THR A 98 -4.49 -1.58 28.51
CA THR A 98 -3.94 -0.21 28.56
C THR A 98 -2.42 -0.22 28.51
N ILE A 99 -1.77 -1.09 29.30
CA ILE A 99 -0.31 -1.25 29.29
C ILE A 99 0.17 -1.72 27.92
N ALA A 100 -0.52 -2.70 27.32
CA ALA A 100 -0.20 -3.20 25.98
C ALA A 100 -0.35 -2.12 24.90
N ALA A 101 -1.38 -1.27 24.98
CA ALA A 101 -1.57 -0.16 24.06
C ALA A 101 -0.42 0.85 24.14
N VAL A 102 -0.05 1.27 25.35
CA VAL A 102 1.07 2.21 25.57
C VAL A 102 2.38 1.60 25.08
N ALA A 103 2.65 0.33 25.40
CA ALA A 103 3.83 -0.37 24.92
C ALA A 103 3.86 -0.45 23.39
N ALA A 104 2.73 -0.75 22.74
CA ALA A 104 2.62 -0.78 21.28
C ALA A 104 2.92 0.59 20.66
N VAL A 105 2.37 1.68 21.21
CA VAL A 105 2.65 3.05 20.73
C VAL A 105 4.14 3.38 20.85
N MET A 106 4.77 3.05 21.99
CA MET A 106 6.19 3.30 22.22
C MET A 106 7.07 2.50 21.24
N VAL A 107 6.77 1.21 21.05
CA VAL A 107 7.51 0.34 20.14
C VAL A 107 7.35 0.79 18.69
N VAL A 108 6.11 1.02 18.24
CA VAL A 108 5.82 1.48 16.87
C VAL A 108 6.44 2.86 16.62
N GLY A 109 6.37 3.77 17.60
CA GLY A 109 7.02 5.08 17.52
C GLY A 109 8.53 4.98 17.38
N ALA A 110 9.17 4.15 18.21
CA ALA A 110 10.62 3.92 18.13
C ALA A 110 11.04 3.30 16.80
N VAL A 111 10.33 2.27 16.33
CA VAL A 111 10.57 1.65 15.01
C VAL A 111 10.36 2.69 13.90
N GLY A 112 9.30 3.49 13.98
CA GLY A 112 9.01 4.56 13.03
C GLY A 112 10.14 5.58 12.96
N LEU A 113 10.73 5.98 14.10
CA LEU A 113 11.88 6.89 14.11
C LEU A 113 13.09 6.32 13.39
N VAL A 114 13.38 5.02 13.58
CA VAL A 114 14.51 4.33 12.92
C VAL A 114 14.25 4.15 11.42
N VAL A 115 13.04 3.74 11.06
CA VAL A 115 12.69 3.27 9.71
C VAL A 115 12.16 4.40 8.81
N SER A 116 11.71 5.53 9.37
CA SER A 116 11.12 6.66 8.63
C SER A 116 11.98 7.14 7.47
N ARG A 117 13.29 7.28 7.70
CA ARG A 117 14.23 7.74 6.67
C ARG A 117 14.33 6.75 5.51
N GLN A 118 14.37 5.45 5.82
CA GLN A 118 14.44 4.39 4.79
C GLN A 118 13.14 4.30 3.99
N LEU A 119 11.99 4.42 4.65
CA LEU A 119 10.68 4.36 3.99
C LEU A 119 10.45 5.55 3.06
N SER A 120 10.93 6.74 3.43
CA SER A 120 10.87 7.92 2.56
C SER A 120 11.70 7.79 1.28
N GLU A 121 12.69 6.88 1.26
CA GLU A 121 13.54 6.63 0.10
C GLU A 121 12.97 5.54 -0.83
N VAL A 122 11.91 4.82 -0.43
CA VAL A 122 11.32 3.75 -1.24
C VAL A 122 10.55 4.35 -2.42
N PRO A 123 10.87 3.97 -3.68
CA PRO A 123 10.14 4.48 -4.84
C PRO A 123 8.65 4.16 -4.77
N GLU A 124 7.79 5.14 -5.04
CA GLU A 124 6.32 4.98 -5.02
C GLU A 124 5.84 3.78 -5.87
N ASN A 125 6.50 3.56 -7.01
CA ASN A 125 6.18 2.44 -7.89
C ASN A 125 6.51 1.08 -7.26
N ALA A 126 7.58 0.99 -6.46
CA ALA A 126 7.93 -0.23 -5.74
C ALA A 126 6.89 -0.53 -4.65
N MET A 127 6.45 0.49 -3.91
CA MET A 127 5.35 0.34 -2.94
C MET A 127 4.06 -0.11 -3.62
N LYS A 128 3.66 0.52 -4.72
CA LYS A 128 2.45 0.12 -5.48
C LYS A 128 2.53 -1.29 -6.04
N MET A 129 3.71 -1.70 -6.49
CA MET A 129 3.96 -3.05 -6.98
C MET A 129 3.84 -4.06 -5.84
N GLY A 130 4.56 -3.85 -4.73
CA GLY A 130 4.55 -4.74 -3.57
C GLY A 130 3.15 -4.88 -2.97
N VAL A 131 2.50 -3.76 -2.66
CA VAL A 131 1.14 -3.72 -2.12
C VAL A 131 0.15 -4.36 -3.11
N GLY A 132 0.24 -4.03 -4.40
CA GLY A 132 -0.60 -4.65 -5.43
C GLY A 132 -0.46 -6.17 -5.47
N LEU A 133 0.77 -6.68 -5.35
CA LEU A 133 1.05 -8.11 -5.35
C LEU A 133 0.50 -8.82 -4.11
N MET A 134 0.67 -8.20 -2.93
CA MET A 134 0.12 -8.71 -1.67
C MET A 134 -1.42 -8.74 -1.74
N LEU A 135 -2.05 -7.65 -2.19
CA LEU A 135 -3.51 -7.56 -2.32
C LEU A 135 -4.07 -8.60 -3.30
N VAL A 136 -3.43 -8.82 -4.45
CA VAL A 136 -3.86 -9.87 -5.40
C VAL A 136 -3.67 -11.26 -4.80
N THR A 137 -2.59 -11.50 -4.06
CA THR A 137 -2.32 -12.77 -3.38
C THR A 137 -3.39 -13.08 -2.33
N PHE A 138 -3.59 -12.17 -1.38
CA PHE A 138 -4.60 -12.33 -0.33
C PHE A 138 -6.02 -12.34 -0.91
N GLY A 139 -6.30 -11.49 -1.89
CA GLY A 139 -7.59 -11.44 -2.58
C GLY A 139 -7.94 -12.75 -3.25
N THR A 140 -6.97 -13.37 -3.92
CA THR A 140 -7.15 -14.68 -4.55
C THR A 140 -7.35 -15.76 -3.50
N PHE A 141 -6.49 -15.80 -2.47
CA PHE A 141 -6.56 -16.80 -1.41
C PHE A 141 -7.90 -16.77 -0.67
N TRP A 142 -8.35 -15.59 -0.21
CA TRP A 142 -9.63 -15.45 0.49
C TRP A 142 -10.83 -15.54 -0.44
N GLY A 143 -10.76 -14.95 -1.63
CA GLY A 143 -11.82 -15.02 -2.63
C GLY A 143 -12.09 -16.46 -3.05
N GLY A 144 -11.04 -17.22 -3.32
CA GLY A 144 -11.12 -18.66 -3.60
C GLY A 144 -11.68 -19.45 -2.42
N ALA A 145 -11.18 -19.22 -1.20
CA ALA A 145 -11.68 -19.92 -0.01
C ALA A 145 -13.17 -19.61 0.25
N GLY A 146 -13.60 -18.37 0.03
CA GLY A 146 -15.00 -17.95 0.12
C GLY A 146 -15.90 -18.57 -0.96
N ALA A 147 -15.34 -18.86 -2.14
CA ALA A 147 -16.00 -19.58 -3.23
C ALA A 147 -15.98 -21.12 -3.05
N GLY A 148 -15.41 -21.64 -1.97
CA GLY A 148 -15.32 -23.08 -1.69
C GLY A 148 -14.06 -23.78 -2.22
N VAL A 149 -13.09 -23.04 -2.75
CA VAL A 149 -11.79 -23.59 -3.16
C VAL A 149 -10.99 -24.01 -1.92
N ARG A 150 -10.52 -25.26 -1.93
CA ARG A 150 -9.62 -25.77 -0.90
C ARG A 150 -8.17 -25.65 -1.40
N TRP A 151 -7.40 -24.79 -0.75
CA TRP A 151 -6.02 -24.56 -1.12
C TRP A 151 -5.12 -25.73 -0.71
N PRO A 152 -4.33 -26.30 -1.64
CA PRO A 152 -3.36 -27.32 -1.31
C PRO A 152 -2.28 -26.72 -0.39
N GLY A 153 -1.98 -27.40 0.72
CA GLY A 153 -1.04 -26.88 1.72
C GLY A 153 -1.60 -25.76 2.62
N ALA A 154 -2.92 -25.54 2.61
CA ALA A 154 -3.60 -24.52 3.42
C ALA A 154 -2.93 -23.14 3.26
N ASP A 155 -2.34 -22.60 4.32
CA ASP A 155 -1.73 -21.27 4.32
C ASP A 155 -0.41 -21.20 3.54
N ALA A 156 0.22 -22.35 3.25
CA ALA A 156 1.39 -22.42 2.38
C ALA A 156 1.07 -22.00 0.93
N ALA A 157 -0.20 -21.94 0.55
CA ALA A 157 -0.62 -21.41 -0.73
C ALA A 157 -0.33 -19.91 -0.88
N LEU A 158 -0.28 -19.13 0.21
CA LEU A 158 0.00 -17.70 0.18
C LEU A 158 1.38 -17.37 -0.43
N PRO A 159 2.51 -17.90 0.08
CA PRO A 159 3.82 -17.63 -0.51
C PRO A 159 3.96 -18.19 -1.93
N VAL A 160 3.29 -19.31 -2.25
CA VAL A 160 3.28 -19.87 -3.60
C VAL A 160 2.55 -18.94 -4.58
N LEU A 161 1.35 -18.47 -4.23
CA LEU A 161 0.59 -17.50 -5.02
C LEU A 161 1.39 -16.21 -5.20
N LEU A 162 2.03 -15.72 -4.14
CA LEU A 162 2.88 -14.53 -4.21
C LEU A 162 4.02 -14.71 -5.21
N ALA A 163 4.72 -15.84 -5.15
CA ALA A 163 5.82 -16.16 -6.06
C ALA A 163 5.34 -16.26 -7.51
N VAL A 164 4.19 -16.89 -7.75
CA VAL A 164 3.57 -16.99 -9.09
C VAL A 164 3.22 -15.60 -9.62
N TYR A 165 2.52 -14.77 -8.83
CA TYR A 165 2.18 -13.42 -9.26
C TYR A 165 3.42 -12.54 -9.48
N ALA A 166 4.46 -12.68 -8.64
CA ALA A 166 5.73 -11.98 -8.80
C ALA A 166 6.38 -12.34 -10.15
N ALA A 167 6.45 -13.64 -10.45
CA ALA A 167 7.02 -14.15 -11.69
C ALA A 167 6.23 -13.63 -12.91
N VAL A 168 4.89 -13.67 -12.87
CA VAL A 168 4.03 -13.14 -13.93
C VAL A 168 4.24 -11.64 -14.11
N ALA A 169 4.26 -10.86 -13.03
CA ALA A 169 4.52 -9.42 -13.09
C ALA A 169 5.90 -9.13 -13.70
N TRP A 170 6.92 -9.90 -13.33
CA TRP A 170 8.28 -9.78 -13.88
C TRP A 170 8.34 -10.09 -15.37
N LEU A 171 7.70 -11.18 -15.81
CA LEU A 171 7.57 -11.54 -17.22
C LEU A 171 6.83 -10.47 -18.02
N LEU A 172 5.74 -9.92 -17.48
CA LEU A 172 4.99 -8.84 -18.12
C LEU A 172 5.83 -7.58 -18.27
N MET A 173 6.57 -7.19 -17.23
CA MET A 173 7.49 -6.05 -17.30
C MET A 173 8.57 -6.27 -18.37
N GLY A 174 9.19 -7.45 -18.41
CA GLY A 174 10.24 -7.78 -19.36
C GLY A 174 9.76 -7.94 -20.80
N GLY A 175 8.56 -8.50 -21.02
CA GLY A 175 7.95 -8.64 -22.35
C GLY A 175 7.49 -7.30 -22.91
N LEU A 176 6.88 -6.47 -22.07
CA LEU A 176 6.38 -5.17 -22.45
C LEU A 176 7.53 -4.19 -22.73
N ALA A 177 8.59 -4.19 -21.92
CA ALA A 177 9.80 -3.39 -22.17
C ALA A 177 10.47 -3.71 -23.53
N ARG A 178 10.45 -4.99 -23.94
CA ARG A 178 11.01 -5.44 -25.23
C ARG A 178 10.16 -5.06 -26.45
N SER A 179 8.87 -4.81 -26.25
CA SER A 179 7.90 -4.58 -27.34
C SER A 179 7.76 -3.10 -27.72
N ARG A 180 8.60 -2.20 -27.17
CA ARG A 180 8.54 -0.77 -27.45
C ARG A 180 8.94 -0.50 -28.92
N PRO A 181 8.04 0.07 -29.75
CA PRO A 181 8.45 0.68 -31.00
C PRO A 181 9.31 1.89 -30.65
N ARG A 182 10.52 1.99 -31.20
CA ARG A 182 11.29 3.24 -31.17
C ARG A 182 10.42 4.30 -31.84
N VAL A 183 9.95 5.27 -31.06
CA VAL A 183 9.34 6.49 -31.61
C VAL A 183 10.43 7.13 -32.46
N ARG A 184 10.31 7.02 -33.79
CA ARG A 184 11.14 7.81 -34.71
C ARG A 184 10.75 9.26 -34.48
N THR A 185 11.62 10.02 -33.84
CA THR A 185 11.55 11.48 -33.90
C THR A 185 11.72 11.87 -35.36
N VAL A 186 10.62 12.29 -35.99
CA VAL A 186 10.68 12.95 -37.29
C VAL A 186 11.30 14.32 -37.02
N GLU A 187 12.54 14.54 -37.48
CA GLU A 187 13.15 15.86 -37.44
C GLU A 187 12.32 16.83 -38.30
N PRO A 188 11.97 18.02 -37.78
CA PRO A 188 11.43 19.07 -38.62
C PRO A 188 12.56 19.62 -39.51
N GLY A 189 12.41 19.43 -40.83
CA GLY A 189 13.28 20.04 -41.84
C GLY A 189 12.98 21.51 -42.08
#